data_AF-A0AAU0YA18-F1
#
_entry.id   AF-A0AAU0YA18-F1
#
_cell.length_a   1.000
_cell.length_b   1.000
_cell.length_c   1.000
_cell.angle_alpha   90.00
_cell.angle_beta   90.00
_cell.angle_gamma   90.00
#
_symmetry.space_group_name_H-M   'P 1'
#
loop_
_entity.id
_entity.type
_entity.pdbx_description
1 polymer ?
#
loop_
_entity_poly.entity_id
_entity_poly.type
_entity_poly.pdbx_seq_one_letter_code
_entity_poly.pdbx_strand_id
1 'polypeptide(L)'
;MTAGTPLGAGHDEQARLEELRQREITRRLALRQARARGRTVGEAAEAVGSPAPVVPPQKQPAPEPLTPQPVPEGFADREAWERARSFAEIVLPHALQAKTGTLSAQELARAAADSASRQDDPVSGVSLLVMAQDHGLDVFDGHLGDRARALREDKPLPLLGEPDSMWQIYQDDRRLMETNLPAPRQRALLAKLPRPLLDDYIDEEWIGAVPERDGTSRAAYFRARLDPASLTDEEMDLLAWPLERERREAGPGTEPGRDWPQDWRLLVRLQADEAEAIADEWTELLPPTQKLLDALREVRRTGEVPDDLVADERLWVLLERVHPRVRSASNKKFNGWIGVRTLIRAVRQMHRALLRGDDETAEQRRGAALTMAARLRHHSQPVRWEAQNIQAYLRAGQEMTESLELLEQDAEGRPPVRDQLGGGAVAMLRKNRGFLGDRPLGERDQPLNPYLVLGVPDRADGWKKAWRALRKDLDDSGRVRINRAKDMIEKAEREQQEVCSFAVPLAPHRWKDPTGTSHRLELPPEPLQRLTELPTDSDREWSRTEAAREIITRATERLSPAAEDPAALEDPESSTS
;
A
#
# COMPACT_ATOMS: atom_id res chain seq x y z
N MET A 1 -26.58 -9.83 -43.41
CA MET A 1 -26.46 -8.36 -43.28
C MET A 1 -25.37 -8.09 -42.27
N THR A 2 -24.30 -7.46 -42.75
CA THR A 2 -23.05 -7.13 -42.03
C THR A 2 -23.14 -5.77 -41.34
N ALA A 3 -22.19 -5.58 -40.40
CA ALA A 3 -21.79 -4.37 -39.64
C ALA A 3 -22.54 -4.15 -38.31
N GLY A 4 -21.87 -3.82 -37.20
CA GLY A 4 -20.45 -3.52 -36.98
C GLY A 4 -20.13 -3.42 -35.48
N THR A 5 -18.91 -3.83 -35.14
CA THR A 5 -18.29 -3.89 -33.81
C THR A 5 -17.88 -2.50 -33.31
N PRO A 6 -18.09 -2.11 -32.04
CA PRO A 6 -17.42 -0.94 -31.47
C PRO A 6 -16.11 -1.38 -30.81
N LEU A 7 -15.02 -1.32 -31.58
CA LEU A 7 -13.65 -1.24 -31.08
C LEU A 7 -13.26 0.24 -31.14
N GLY A 8 -13.11 0.92 -29.98
CA GLY A 8 -12.74 2.34 -30.06
C GLY A 8 -12.60 3.15 -28.76
N ALA A 9 -12.56 2.57 -27.55
CA ALA A 9 -12.40 3.39 -26.35
C ALA A 9 -10.93 3.54 -25.88
N GLY A 10 -10.10 2.51 -26.03
CA GLY A 10 -8.71 2.56 -25.55
C GLY A 10 -7.71 3.26 -26.48
N HIS A 11 -7.97 3.26 -27.79
CA HIS A 11 -7.11 3.96 -28.76
C HIS A 11 -7.36 5.47 -28.79
N ASP A 12 -8.60 5.92 -28.56
CA ASP A 12 -8.91 7.36 -28.51
C ASP A 12 -8.27 8.05 -27.30
N GLU A 13 -8.15 7.35 -26.17
CA GLU A 13 -7.50 7.89 -24.97
C GLU A 13 -5.97 7.97 -25.12
N GLN A 14 -5.36 6.95 -25.75
CA GLN A 14 -3.94 6.98 -26.11
C GLN A 14 -3.64 8.04 -27.18
N ALA A 15 -4.49 8.18 -28.20
CA ALA A 15 -4.35 9.23 -29.21
C ALA A 15 -4.48 10.64 -28.59
N ARG A 16 -5.38 10.81 -27.62
CA ARG A 16 -5.55 12.08 -26.89
C ARG A 16 -4.34 12.40 -26.00
N LEU A 17 -3.74 11.40 -25.37
CA LEU A 17 -2.50 11.56 -24.59
C LEU A 17 -1.29 11.87 -25.49
N GLU A 18 -1.20 11.26 -26.67
CA GLU A 18 -0.17 11.58 -27.67
C GLU A 18 -0.34 12.99 -28.22
N GLU A 19 -1.57 13.41 -28.52
CA GLU A 19 -1.87 14.76 -28.98
C GLU A 19 -1.51 15.82 -27.91
N LEU A 20 -1.80 15.56 -26.64
CA LEU A 20 -1.39 16.43 -25.53
C LEU A 20 0.14 16.50 -25.39
N ARG A 21 0.83 15.37 -25.54
CA ARG A 21 2.31 15.34 -25.53
C ARG A 21 2.90 16.14 -26.70
N GLN A 22 2.35 16.02 -27.90
CA GLN A 22 2.81 16.76 -29.08
C GLN A 22 2.54 18.26 -28.96
N ARG A 23 1.40 18.66 -28.38
CA ARG A 23 1.11 20.07 -28.06
C ARG A 23 2.10 20.65 -27.05
N GLU A 24 2.45 19.89 -26.02
CA GLU A 24 3.43 20.31 -25.01
C GLU A 24 4.86 20.38 -25.58
N ILE A 25 5.26 19.44 -26.43
CA ILE A 25 6.55 19.49 -27.16
C ILE A 25 6.61 20.74 -28.06
N THR A 26 5.53 21.03 -28.78
CA THR A 26 5.46 22.21 -29.67
C THR A 26 5.52 23.51 -28.88
N ARG A 27 4.84 23.58 -27.71
CA ARG A 27 4.91 24.72 -26.78
C ARG A 27 6.34 24.94 -26.26
N ARG A 28 7.05 23.87 -25.88
CA ARG A 28 8.45 23.94 -25.42
C ARG A 28 9.41 24.38 -26.53
N LEU A 29 9.20 23.93 -27.76
CA LEU A 29 9.98 24.38 -28.92
C LEU A 29 9.72 25.86 -29.23
N ALA A 30 8.47 26.32 -29.18
CA ALA A 30 8.12 27.73 -29.37
C ALA A 30 8.75 28.64 -28.29
N LEU A 31 8.75 28.21 -27.02
CA LEU A 31 9.42 28.92 -25.93
C LEU A 31 10.94 28.98 -26.11
N ARG A 32 11.58 27.89 -26.61
CA ARG A 32 13.01 27.89 -26.94
C ARG A 32 13.34 28.82 -28.10
N GLN A 33 12.50 28.86 -29.14
CA GLN A 33 12.68 29.79 -30.27
C GLN A 33 12.47 31.26 -29.87
N ALA A 34 11.51 31.54 -28.99
CA ALA A 34 11.31 32.88 -28.43
C ALA A 34 12.53 33.34 -27.60
N ARG A 35 13.12 32.45 -26.81
CA ARG A 35 14.36 32.73 -26.06
C ARG A 35 15.59 32.90 -26.98
N ALA A 36 15.66 32.17 -28.09
CA ALA A 36 16.72 32.35 -29.08
C ALA A 36 16.63 33.69 -29.83
N ARG A 37 15.41 34.16 -30.13
CA ARG A 37 15.17 35.48 -30.74
C ARG A 37 15.40 36.65 -29.77
N GLY A 38 15.19 36.44 -28.47
CA GLY A 38 15.49 37.44 -27.44
C GLY A 38 16.99 37.64 -27.13
N ARG A 39 17.88 36.85 -27.75
CA ARG A 39 19.34 36.86 -27.47
C ARG A 39 20.19 37.45 -28.60
N THR A 40 19.58 38.02 -29.64
CA THR A 40 20.27 38.58 -30.83
C THR A 40 19.86 40.03 -31.13
N VAL A 41 19.84 40.90 -30.12
CA VAL A 41 19.93 42.36 -30.35
C VAL A 41 20.88 42.94 -29.30
N GLY A 42 22.14 43.09 -29.69
CA GLY A 42 23.18 43.71 -28.88
C GLY A 42 24.54 43.57 -29.57
N GLU A 43 24.98 44.68 -30.15
CA GLU A 43 26.34 45.00 -30.63
C GLU A 43 26.77 44.56 -32.03
N ALA A 44 26.88 45.54 -32.93
CA ALA A 44 28.17 46.02 -33.46
C ALA A 44 27.97 47.26 -34.37
N ALA A 45 28.72 48.35 -34.14
CA ALA A 45 29.70 48.87 -35.10
C ALA A 45 30.27 50.24 -34.70
N GLU A 46 31.60 50.30 -34.80
CA GLU A 46 32.59 51.32 -34.50
C GLU A 46 32.72 52.47 -35.53
N ALA A 47 33.14 53.63 -35.01
CA ALA A 47 34.31 54.45 -35.35
C ALA A 47 34.43 55.43 -36.57
N VAL A 48 35.21 56.49 -36.24
CA VAL A 48 36.19 57.31 -37.00
C VAL A 48 35.78 58.72 -37.46
N GLY A 49 36.56 59.74 -37.02
CA GLY A 49 36.88 60.95 -37.81
C GLY A 49 37.02 62.28 -37.04
N SER A 50 38.26 62.69 -36.70
CA SER A 50 38.70 64.00 -36.11
C SER A 50 38.60 65.20 -37.10
N PRO A 51 39.12 66.46 -36.86
CA PRO A 51 39.80 67.06 -35.70
C PRO A 51 39.48 68.57 -35.33
N ALA A 52 39.97 69.01 -34.14
CA ALA A 52 40.60 70.31 -33.71
C ALA A 52 39.92 71.70 -34.01
N PRO A 53 40.18 72.82 -33.25
CA PRO A 53 41.42 73.25 -32.55
C PRO A 53 41.25 73.79 -31.08
N VAL A 54 42.20 73.56 -30.16
CA VAL A 54 43.38 74.37 -29.68
C VAL A 54 43.06 75.77 -29.08
N VAL A 55 43.61 76.03 -27.86
CA VAL A 55 44.16 77.29 -27.23
C VAL A 55 43.96 77.26 -25.67
N PRO A 56 44.87 77.75 -24.77
CA PRO A 56 46.00 77.05 -24.13
C PRO A 56 45.94 77.11 -22.55
N PRO A 57 46.96 76.69 -21.77
CA PRO A 57 46.79 76.16 -20.41
C PRO A 57 47.01 77.18 -19.27
N GLN A 58 46.31 77.00 -18.15
CA GLN A 58 46.68 77.58 -16.86
C GLN A 58 47.33 76.54 -15.95
N LYS A 59 48.50 76.93 -15.45
CA LYS A 59 49.45 76.17 -14.65
C LYS A 59 49.15 76.48 -13.16
N GLN A 60 48.84 75.47 -12.36
CA GLN A 60 48.85 75.55 -10.89
C GLN A 60 49.41 74.26 -10.28
N PRO A 61 50.02 74.34 -9.09
CA PRO A 61 51.28 73.67 -8.78
C PRO A 61 51.14 72.23 -8.28
N ALA A 62 52.25 71.50 -8.40
CA ALA A 62 52.43 70.11 -7.99
C ALA A 62 52.05 69.88 -6.52
N PRO A 63 51.30 68.80 -6.20
CA PRO A 63 51.15 68.34 -4.83
C PRO A 63 52.46 67.71 -4.37
N GLU A 64 52.85 68.03 -3.13
CA GLU A 64 53.99 67.46 -2.43
C GLU A 64 53.92 65.91 -2.43
N PRO A 65 55.05 65.21 -2.49
CA PRO A 65 55.07 63.76 -2.45
C PRO A 65 54.62 63.28 -1.06
N LEU A 66 53.36 62.88 -0.96
CA LEU A 66 52.86 62.04 0.13
C LEU A 66 53.72 60.78 0.16
N THR A 67 54.47 60.63 1.25
CA THR A 67 55.14 59.37 1.58
C THR A 67 54.13 58.23 1.46
N PRO A 68 54.39 57.17 0.68
CA PRO A 68 53.45 56.07 0.53
C PRO A 68 53.25 55.42 1.90
N GLN A 69 52.03 55.50 2.43
CA GLN A 69 51.64 54.72 3.59
C GLN A 69 51.84 53.23 3.25
N PRO A 70 52.42 52.44 4.17
CA PRO A 70 52.65 51.02 3.91
C PRO A 70 51.32 50.30 3.70
N VAL A 71 51.23 49.52 2.62
CA VAL A 71 50.10 48.61 2.39
C VAL A 71 50.12 47.54 3.49
N PRO A 72 49.02 47.32 4.23
CA PRO A 72 48.99 46.30 5.28
C PRO A 72 49.22 44.88 4.74
N GLU A 73 49.67 44.00 5.61
CA GLU A 73 49.99 42.62 5.28
C GLU A 73 48.78 41.85 4.73
N GLY A 74 49.00 41.10 3.65
CA GLY A 74 47.99 40.28 2.98
C GLY A 74 47.23 40.95 1.83
N PHE A 75 47.50 42.22 1.50
CA PHE A 75 46.91 42.88 0.32
C PHE A 75 47.88 42.90 -0.87
N ALA A 76 47.37 42.59 -2.06
CA ALA A 76 48.17 42.53 -3.29
C ALA A 76 48.63 43.91 -3.78
N ASP A 77 47.78 44.93 -3.60
CA ASP A 77 48.04 46.32 -3.98
C ASP A 77 47.26 47.30 -3.10
N ARG A 78 47.54 48.60 -3.27
CA ARG A 78 46.88 49.68 -2.52
C ARG A 78 45.39 49.81 -2.85
N GLU A 79 44.99 49.49 -4.08
CA GLU A 79 43.59 49.52 -4.51
C GLU A 79 42.75 48.43 -3.84
N ALA A 80 43.31 47.23 -3.62
CA ALA A 80 42.70 46.15 -2.85
C ALA A 80 42.53 46.55 -1.38
N TRP A 81 43.53 47.21 -0.80
CA TRP A 81 43.42 47.73 0.55
C TRP A 81 42.36 48.82 0.69
N GLU A 82 42.29 49.79 -0.24
CA GLU A 82 41.28 50.85 -0.21
C GLU A 82 39.86 50.30 -0.41
N ARG A 83 39.68 49.28 -1.28
CA ARG A 83 38.41 48.57 -1.43
C ARG A 83 37.98 47.84 -0.15
N ALA A 84 38.87 47.05 0.44
CA ALA A 84 38.59 46.34 1.69
C ALA A 84 38.32 47.29 2.86
N ARG A 85 39.01 48.43 2.91
CA ARG A 85 38.77 49.49 3.89
C ARG A 85 37.39 50.13 3.71
N SER A 86 36.99 50.45 2.49
CA SER A 86 35.67 51.03 2.23
C SER A 86 34.53 50.08 2.62
N PHE A 87 34.70 48.78 2.39
CA PHE A 87 33.79 47.74 2.90
C PHE A 87 33.74 47.74 4.43
N ALA A 88 34.90 47.74 5.10
CA ALA A 88 34.96 47.72 6.56
C ALA A 88 34.33 48.97 7.20
N GLU A 89 34.45 50.13 6.57
CA GLU A 89 33.84 51.39 7.03
C GLU A 89 32.31 51.36 6.97
N ILE A 90 31.74 50.67 5.98
CA ILE A 90 30.29 50.58 5.79
C ILE A 90 29.68 49.45 6.63
N VAL A 91 30.36 48.30 6.69
CA VAL A 91 29.76 47.03 7.14
C VAL A 91 30.35 46.53 8.47
N LEU A 92 31.56 46.96 8.85
CA LEU A 92 32.28 46.53 10.05
C LEU A 92 32.78 47.71 10.92
N PRO A 93 31.94 48.69 11.27
CA PRO A 93 32.39 49.93 11.93
C PRO A 93 33.08 49.68 13.28
N HIS A 94 32.71 48.61 13.99
CA HIS A 94 33.29 48.25 15.28
C HIS A 94 34.70 47.62 15.16
N ALA A 95 35.02 46.95 14.06
CA ALA A 95 36.33 46.35 13.83
C ALA A 95 37.40 47.44 13.62
N LEU A 96 37.02 48.54 12.98
CA LEU A 96 37.88 49.71 12.76
C LEU A 96 38.09 50.57 14.01
N GLN A 97 37.13 50.58 14.93
CA GLN A 97 37.26 51.32 16.21
C GLN A 97 38.23 50.66 17.20
N ALA A 98 38.43 49.34 17.10
CA ALA A 98 39.21 48.57 18.07
C ALA A 98 40.74 48.67 17.87
N LYS A 99 41.24 49.05 16.69
CA LYS A 99 42.68 49.14 16.40
C LYS A 99 42.98 50.31 15.44
N THR A 100 43.67 51.34 15.94
CA THR A 100 44.06 52.55 15.20
C THR A 100 45.28 52.38 14.27
N GLY A 101 45.61 51.16 13.84
CA GLY A 101 46.72 50.89 12.93
C GLY A 101 46.55 49.59 12.13
N THR A 102 46.64 49.72 10.80
CA THR A 102 46.81 48.69 9.76
C THR A 102 46.35 47.27 10.12
N LEU A 103 45.03 47.04 10.11
CA LEU A 103 44.47 45.68 10.16
C LEU A 103 44.95 44.89 8.94
N SER A 104 45.40 43.64 9.16
CA SER A 104 45.76 42.75 8.06
C SER A 104 44.51 42.28 7.30
N ALA A 105 44.68 41.81 6.06
CA ALA A 105 43.57 41.25 5.29
C ALA A 105 42.88 40.08 6.02
N GLN A 106 43.64 39.27 6.75
CA GLN A 106 43.13 38.14 7.54
C GLN A 106 42.32 38.60 8.76
N GLU A 107 42.73 39.67 9.44
CA GLU A 107 41.97 40.24 10.56
C GLU A 107 40.63 40.84 10.09
N LEU A 108 40.62 41.48 8.92
CA LEU A 108 39.39 42.01 8.32
C LEU A 108 38.46 40.89 7.83
N ALA A 109 39.01 39.83 7.24
CA ALA A 109 38.24 38.65 6.85
C ALA A 109 37.61 37.95 8.07
N ARG A 110 38.36 37.81 9.18
CA ARG A 110 37.84 37.29 10.46
C ARG A 110 36.71 38.16 11.01
N ALA A 111 36.89 39.48 11.01
CA ALA A 111 35.86 40.42 11.46
C ALA A 111 34.58 40.33 10.60
N ALA A 112 34.73 40.12 9.28
CA ALA A 112 33.60 39.88 8.39
C ALA A 112 32.86 38.58 8.73
N ALA A 113 33.60 37.48 8.94
CA ALA A 113 33.05 36.18 9.36
C ALA A 113 32.30 36.27 10.70
N ASP A 114 32.90 36.92 11.71
CA ASP A 114 32.28 37.15 13.02
C ASP A 114 31.02 38.03 12.94
N SER A 115 31.00 38.99 12.01
CA SER A 115 29.81 39.82 11.80
C SER A 115 28.71 39.03 11.09
N ALA A 116 29.05 38.23 10.08
CA ALA A 116 28.10 37.36 9.39
C ALA A 116 27.47 36.32 10.32
N SER A 117 28.24 35.73 11.24
CA SER A 117 27.73 34.75 12.21
C SER A 117 26.78 35.36 13.26
N ARG A 118 26.78 36.69 13.41
CA ARG A 118 25.90 37.42 14.34
C ARG A 118 24.64 37.97 13.68
N GLN A 119 24.46 37.77 12.38
CA GLN A 119 23.23 38.18 11.69
C GLN A 119 22.06 37.30 12.13
N ASP A 120 20.90 37.91 12.36
CA ASP A 120 19.67 37.17 12.69
C ASP A 120 19.21 36.30 11.50
N ASP A 121 19.44 36.77 10.27
CA ASP A 121 19.23 36.02 9.03
C ASP A 121 20.59 35.52 8.48
N PRO A 122 20.84 34.20 8.49
CA PRO A 122 22.05 33.60 7.92
C PRO A 122 22.24 33.88 6.42
N VAL A 123 21.17 34.05 5.64
CA VAL A 123 21.29 34.36 4.19
C VAL A 123 21.85 35.76 3.98
N SER A 124 21.45 36.71 4.82
CA SER A 124 22.05 38.05 4.90
C SER A 124 23.52 37.98 5.35
N GLY A 125 23.86 37.09 6.29
CA GLY A 125 25.24 36.81 6.68
C GLY A 125 26.11 36.30 5.52
N VAL A 126 25.63 35.33 4.73
CA VAL A 126 26.32 34.87 3.51
C VAL A 126 26.49 36.01 2.51
N SER A 127 25.47 36.87 2.36
CA SER A 127 25.55 38.04 1.48
C SER A 127 26.65 39.00 1.90
N LEU A 128 26.85 39.21 3.21
CA LEU A 128 27.95 39.99 3.76
C LEU A 128 29.31 39.40 3.39
N LEU A 129 29.48 38.08 3.51
CA LEU A 129 30.73 37.40 3.17
C LEU A 129 31.03 37.40 1.67
N VAL A 130 30.00 37.28 0.82
CA VAL A 130 30.15 37.46 -0.63
C VAL A 130 30.62 38.88 -0.95
N MET A 131 30.01 39.90 -0.31
CA MET A 131 30.47 41.28 -0.47
C MET A 131 31.92 41.47 -0.01
N ALA A 132 32.32 40.87 1.11
CA ALA A 132 33.70 40.91 1.61
C ALA A 132 34.69 40.31 0.59
N GLN A 133 34.35 39.16 0.00
CA GLN A 133 35.14 38.52 -1.05
C GLN A 133 35.25 39.39 -2.30
N ASP A 134 34.14 39.98 -2.75
CA ASP A 134 34.11 40.87 -3.92
C ASP A 134 34.96 42.14 -3.72
N HIS A 135 35.19 42.55 -2.46
CA HIS A 135 36.07 43.67 -2.08
C HIS A 135 37.52 43.24 -1.79
N GLY A 136 37.89 42.00 -2.11
CA GLY A 136 39.27 41.53 -2.09
C GLY A 136 39.74 40.89 -0.77
N LEU A 137 38.82 40.54 0.14
CA LEU A 137 39.14 39.75 1.34
C LEU A 137 39.09 38.25 1.01
N ASP A 138 40.09 37.47 1.46
CA ASP A 138 40.09 36.01 1.27
C ASP A 138 39.21 35.33 2.32
N VAL A 139 37.90 35.29 2.08
CA VAL A 139 36.89 34.76 3.02
C VAL A 139 36.52 33.32 2.67
N PHE A 140 36.45 33.01 1.38
CA PHE A 140 36.04 31.70 0.87
C PHE A 140 37.17 31.03 0.09
N ASP A 141 37.22 29.70 0.12
CA ASP A 141 37.87 28.96 -0.96
C ASP A 141 37.01 28.99 -2.24
N GLY A 142 37.59 28.56 -3.38
CA GLY A 142 36.91 28.65 -4.67
C GLY A 142 35.55 27.93 -4.71
N HIS A 143 35.42 26.77 -4.05
CA HIS A 143 34.18 26.00 -4.04
C HIS A 143 33.13 26.61 -3.11
N LEU A 144 33.53 27.08 -1.93
CA LEU A 144 32.64 27.71 -0.96
C LEU A 144 32.10 29.05 -1.47
N GLY A 145 32.92 29.80 -2.21
CA GLY A 145 32.51 31.06 -2.86
C GLY A 145 31.44 30.85 -3.93
N ASP A 146 31.56 29.79 -4.74
CA ASP A 146 30.53 29.43 -5.72
C ASP A 146 29.22 29.02 -5.05
N ARG A 147 29.28 28.22 -3.96
CA ARG A 147 28.11 27.85 -3.16
C ARG A 147 27.43 29.10 -2.56
N ALA A 148 28.21 30.02 -2.01
CA ALA A 148 27.70 31.26 -1.39
C ALA A 148 26.96 32.16 -2.42
N ARG A 149 27.53 32.34 -3.62
CA ARG A 149 26.87 33.10 -4.70
C ARG A 149 25.59 32.42 -5.19
N ALA A 150 25.63 31.10 -5.36
CA ALA A 150 24.47 30.32 -5.77
C ALA A 150 23.32 30.36 -4.74
N LEU A 151 23.64 30.29 -3.44
CA LEU A 151 22.66 30.42 -2.35
C LEU A 151 21.99 31.79 -2.35
N ARG A 152 22.77 32.85 -2.60
CA ARG A 152 22.26 34.23 -2.68
C ARG A 152 21.27 34.40 -3.84
N GLU A 153 21.55 33.79 -4.99
CA GLU A 153 20.67 33.82 -6.16
C GLU A 153 19.47 32.85 -6.09
N ASP A 154 19.42 32.00 -5.06
CA ASP A 154 18.51 30.87 -4.94
C ASP A 154 18.53 29.93 -6.17
N LYS A 155 19.74 29.66 -6.67
CA LYS A 155 19.96 28.81 -7.85
C LYS A 155 20.91 27.67 -7.53
N PRO A 156 20.42 26.43 -7.37
CA PRO A 156 21.28 25.30 -7.03
C PRO A 156 22.29 24.98 -8.15
N LEU A 157 23.58 24.90 -7.79
CA LEU A 157 24.68 24.59 -8.73
C LEU A 157 24.56 23.18 -9.31
N PRO A 158 24.90 22.93 -10.60
CA PRO A 158 24.85 21.61 -11.25
C PRO A 158 25.77 20.54 -10.61
N LEU A 159 26.65 20.94 -9.68
CA LEU A 159 27.60 20.07 -9.02
C LEU A 159 26.99 19.40 -7.79
N LEU A 160 27.26 18.10 -7.63
CA LEU A 160 26.91 17.33 -6.44
C LEU A 160 27.75 17.85 -5.26
N GLY A 161 27.07 18.23 -4.18
CA GLY A 161 27.69 18.55 -2.90
C GLY A 161 28.22 17.30 -2.17
N GLU A 162 28.83 17.54 -1.02
CA GLU A 162 29.27 16.48 -0.12
C GLU A 162 28.04 15.72 0.44
N PRO A 163 28.10 14.38 0.57
CA PRO A 163 27.04 13.61 1.18
C PRO A 163 26.72 14.17 2.57
N ASP A 164 25.43 14.26 2.90
CA ASP A 164 24.92 14.71 4.21
C ASP A 164 25.22 16.17 4.61
N SER A 165 25.79 16.99 3.71
CA SER A 165 25.91 18.44 3.92
C SER A 165 24.55 19.14 3.84
N MET A 166 24.35 20.20 4.61
CA MET A 166 23.14 21.04 4.51
C MET A 166 23.06 21.72 3.15
N TRP A 167 24.20 22.02 2.53
CA TRP A 167 24.27 22.44 1.13
C TRP A 167 23.64 21.41 0.18
N GLN A 168 23.95 20.12 0.34
CA GLN A 168 23.36 19.06 -0.47
C GLN A 168 21.85 18.92 -0.23
N ILE A 169 21.40 19.03 1.03
CA ILE A 169 19.97 19.04 1.38
C ILE A 169 19.24 20.20 0.69
N TYR A 170 19.78 21.41 0.72
CA TYR A 170 19.24 22.57 0.01
C TYR A 170 19.16 22.35 -1.51
N GLN A 171 20.22 21.80 -2.11
CA GLN A 171 20.21 21.50 -3.54
C GLN A 171 19.15 20.45 -3.91
N ASP A 172 19.05 19.38 -3.13
CA ASP A 172 18.09 18.30 -3.37
C ASP A 172 16.65 18.80 -3.17
N ASP A 173 16.39 19.60 -2.13
CA ASP A 173 15.08 20.24 -1.89
C ASP A 173 14.64 21.10 -3.08
N ARG A 174 15.50 22.02 -3.56
CA ARG A 174 15.18 22.86 -4.74
C ARG A 174 15.04 22.07 -6.04
N ARG A 175 15.63 20.89 -6.14
CA ARG A 175 15.58 20.03 -7.34
C ARG A 175 14.51 18.97 -7.32
N LEU A 176 13.89 18.74 -6.17
CA LEU A 176 12.91 17.67 -5.98
C LEU A 176 11.77 17.76 -7.00
N MET A 177 11.34 18.98 -7.34
CA MET A 177 10.28 19.24 -8.33
C MET A 177 10.76 19.12 -9.79
N GLU A 178 12.06 19.24 -10.04
CA GLU A 178 12.63 19.25 -11.39
C GLU A 178 13.13 17.88 -11.82
N THR A 179 13.62 17.08 -10.86
CA THR A 179 14.34 15.83 -11.12
C THR A 179 13.92 14.76 -10.11
N ASN A 180 13.67 13.54 -10.58
CA ASN A 180 13.40 12.43 -9.68
C ASN A 180 14.70 12.03 -8.94
N LEU A 181 14.76 12.32 -7.65
CA LEU A 181 15.94 12.05 -6.83
C LEU A 181 16.06 10.55 -6.51
N PRO A 182 17.28 9.98 -6.47
CA PRO A 182 17.50 8.63 -5.98
C PRO A 182 17.00 8.43 -4.53
N ALA A 183 16.52 7.23 -4.22
CA ALA A 183 15.96 6.90 -2.89
C ALA A 183 16.87 7.28 -1.70
N PRO A 184 18.21 7.08 -1.73
CA PRO A 184 19.07 7.51 -0.63
C PRO A 184 19.01 9.02 -0.34
N ARG A 185 18.85 9.85 -1.37
CA ARG A 185 18.75 11.31 -1.20
C ARG A 185 17.39 11.72 -0.68
N GLN A 186 16.32 11.09 -1.17
CA GLN A 186 14.98 11.29 -0.61
C GLN A 186 14.95 10.94 0.89
N ARG A 187 15.63 9.86 1.31
CA ARG A 187 15.77 9.52 2.75
C ARG A 187 16.54 10.58 3.53
N ALA A 188 17.60 11.15 2.97
CA ALA A 188 18.32 12.25 3.60
C ALA A 188 17.43 13.49 3.81
N LEU A 189 16.58 13.83 2.83
CA LEU A 189 15.56 14.89 2.97
C LEU A 189 14.55 14.55 4.07
N LEU A 190 14.02 13.33 4.08
CA LEU A 190 13.10 12.84 5.11
C LEU A 190 13.70 12.87 6.52
N ALA A 191 15.02 12.76 6.66
CA ALA A 191 15.68 12.87 7.97
C ALA A 191 15.82 14.33 8.45
N LYS A 192 15.97 15.30 7.55
CA LYS A 192 16.39 16.68 7.88
C LYS A 192 15.31 17.74 7.73
N LEU A 193 14.53 17.74 6.65
CA LEU A 193 13.60 18.84 6.34
C LEU A 193 12.46 18.96 7.38
N PRO A 194 11.81 20.13 7.51
CA PRO A 194 10.62 20.26 8.36
C PRO A 194 9.50 19.28 7.96
N ARG A 195 8.81 18.71 8.96
CA ARG A 195 7.73 17.72 8.69
C ARG A 195 6.58 18.28 7.85
N PRO A 196 6.06 19.50 8.12
CA PRO A 196 4.99 20.10 7.30
C PRO A 196 5.30 20.16 5.81
N LEU A 197 6.56 20.47 5.47
CA LEU A 197 7.01 20.57 4.08
C LEU A 197 7.10 19.19 3.42
N LEU A 198 7.62 18.20 4.15
CA LEU A 198 7.71 16.82 3.66
C LEU A 198 6.34 16.18 3.47
N ASP A 199 5.35 16.53 4.28
CA ASP A 199 3.98 16.06 4.09
C ASP A 199 3.43 16.50 2.73
N ASP A 200 3.62 17.78 2.36
CA ASP A 200 3.23 18.29 1.03
C ASP A 200 3.98 17.52 -0.08
N TYR A 201 5.28 17.24 0.10
CA TYR A 201 6.06 16.49 -0.89
C TYR A 201 5.65 15.01 -1.03
N ILE A 202 5.11 14.40 0.03
CA ILE A 202 4.55 13.06 -0.01
C ILE A 202 3.16 13.09 -0.67
N ASP A 203 2.33 14.08 -0.32
CA ASP A 203 0.99 14.28 -0.89
C ASP A 203 1.04 14.53 -2.40
N GLU A 204 2.04 15.28 -2.87
CA GLU A 204 2.30 15.55 -4.30
C GLU A 204 3.13 14.45 -4.99
N GLU A 205 3.39 13.32 -4.31
CA GLU A 205 4.12 12.15 -4.81
C GLU A 205 5.57 12.42 -5.26
N TRP A 206 6.19 13.52 -4.81
CA TRP A 206 7.59 13.82 -5.11
C TRP A 206 8.58 12.99 -4.29
N ILE A 207 8.15 12.54 -3.10
CA ILE A 207 8.91 11.61 -2.25
C ILE A 207 8.13 10.30 -2.13
N GLY A 208 8.77 9.21 -2.54
CA GLY A 208 8.25 7.84 -2.39
C GLY A 208 9.20 6.91 -1.63
N ALA A 209 10.40 7.36 -1.27
CA ALA A 209 11.38 6.53 -0.58
C ALA A 209 11.02 6.33 0.89
N VAL A 210 10.81 5.07 1.29
CA VAL A 210 10.57 4.72 2.69
C VAL A 210 11.85 4.94 3.52
N PRO A 211 11.79 5.62 4.69
CA PRO A 211 12.95 5.81 5.54
C PRO A 211 13.33 4.52 6.28
N GLU A 212 14.60 4.45 6.67
CA GLU A 212 15.15 3.35 7.46
C GLU A 212 14.60 3.38 8.89
N ARG A 213 14.64 2.23 9.55
CA ARG A 213 14.20 2.11 10.94
C ARG A 213 15.30 2.61 11.87
N ASP A 214 15.04 3.73 12.53
CA ASP A 214 15.97 4.33 13.50
C ASP A 214 15.37 4.42 14.92
N GLY A 215 14.15 3.88 15.12
CA GLY A 215 13.42 3.92 16.39
C GLY A 215 12.84 5.30 16.74
N THR A 216 12.96 6.30 15.86
CA THR A 216 12.42 7.64 16.12
C THR A 216 10.96 7.75 15.70
N SER A 217 10.21 8.59 16.41
CA SER A 217 8.82 8.93 16.03
C SER A 217 8.73 9.56 14.65
N ARG A 218 9.80 10.22 14.19
CA ARG A 218 9.88 10.85 12.87
C ARG A 218 9.92 9.80 11.75
N ALA A 219 10.82 8.82 11.84
CA ALA A 219 10.90 7.76 10.84
C ALA A 219 9.63 6.91 10.84
N ALA A 220 9.11 6.56 12.02
CA ALA A 220 7.83 5.84 12.15
C ALA A 220 6.69 6.60 11.46
N TYR A 221 6.57 7.92 11.68
CA TYR A 221 5.55 8.76 11.03
C TYR A 221 5.61 8.70 9.50
N PHE A 222 6.80 8.90 8.91
CA PHE A 222 6.94 8.86 7.45
C PHE A 222 6.80 7.45 6.87
N ARG A 223 7.19 6.40 7.61
CA ARG A 223 6.90 5.01 7.23
C ARG A 223 5.39 4.75 7.22
N ALA A 224 4.67 5.25 8.22
CA ALA A 224 3.21 5.14 8.28
C ALA A 224 2.51 5.85 7.11
N ARG A 225 3.08 6.96 6.65
CA ARG A 225 2.61 7.72 5.49
C ARG A 225 2.94 7.10 4.13
N LEU A 226 4.08 6.42 4.00
CA LEU A 226 4.59 5.92 2.71
C LEU A 226 4.39 4.41 2.51
N ASP A 227 4.53 3.62 3.58
CA ASP A 227 4.45 2.16 3.56
C ASP A 227 3.89 1.64 4.91
N PRO A 228 2.59 1.85 5.17
CA PRO A 228 1.93 1.46 6.43
C PRO A 228 2.01 -0.05 6.71
N ALA A 229 2.07 -0.89 5.68
CA ALA A 229 2.21 -2.34 5.82
C ALA A 229 3.53 -2.74 6.51
N SER A 230 4.56 -1.91 6.40
CA SER A 230 5.91 -2.20 6.90
C SER A 230 6.15 -1.82 8.37
N LEU A 231 5.15 -1.25 9.04
CA LEU A 231 5.26 -0.83 10.44
C LEU A 231 5.33 -2.02 11.40
N THR A 232 6.19 -1.92 12.42
CA THR A 232 6.19 -2.86 13.56
C THR A 232 5.14 -2.48 14.60
N ASP A 233 4.85 -3.40 15.52
CA ASP A 233 3.91 -3.13 16.62
C ASP A 233 4.43 -2.01 17.54
N GLU A 234 5.74 -1.92 17.78
CA GLU A 234 6.32 -0.81 18.55
C GLU A 234 6.18 0.54 17.83
N GLU A 235 6.35 0.57 16.50
CA GLU A 235 6.17 1.80 15.71
C GLU A 235 4.70 2.25 15.72
N MET A 236 3.74 1.32 15.67
CA MET A 236 2.32 1.65 15.80
C MET A 236 1.97 2.18 17.19
N ASP A 237 2.55 1.62 18.25
CA ASP A 237 2.40 2.11 19.62
C ASP A 237 2.93 3.54 19.77
N LEU A 238 4.11 3.82 19.20
CA LEU A 238 4.70 5.16 19.20
C LEU A 238 3.82 6.21 18.50
N LEU A 239 3.10 5.80 17.46
CA LEU A 239 2.20 6.68 16.70
C LEU A 239 0.80 6.77 17.31
N ALA A 240 0.48 5.92 18.30
CA ALA A 240 -0.86 5.77 18.85
C ALA A 240 -1.94 5.67 17.76
N TRP A 241 -1.71 4.81 16.76
CA TRP A 241 -2.58 4.68 15.58
C TRP A 241 -3.58 3.51 15.74
N PRO A 242 -4.78 3.75 16.31
CA PRO A 242 -5.73 2.68 16.62
C PRO A 242 -6.28 1.99 15.37
N LEU A 243 -6.49 2.75 14.29
CA LEU A 243 -7.13 2.23 13.08
C LEU A 243 -6.30 1.11 12.41
N GLU A 244 -4.98 1.27 12.29
CA GLU A 244 -4.11 0.23 11.72
C GLU A 244 -4.00 -1.00 12.62
N ARG A 245 -4.08 -0.81 13.95
CA ARG A 245 -4.17 -1.94 14.90
C ARG A 245 -5.45 -2.72 14.70
N GLU A 246 -6.58 -2.02 14.66
CA GLU A 246 -7.89 -2.61 14.39
C GLU A 246 -7.89 -3.38 13.06
N ARG A 247 -7.22 -2.87 12.02
CA ARG A 247 -7.06 -3.57 10.74
C ARG A 247 -6.34 -4.91 10.87
N ARG A 248 -5.24 -4.96 11.63
CA ARG A 248 -4.43 -6.17 11.82
C ARG A 248 -5.12 -7.22 12.69
N GLU A 249 -5.92 -6.77 13.65
CA GLU A 249 -6.70 -7.64 14.53
C GLU A 249 -8.04 -8.07 13.91
N ALA A 250 -8.52 -7.36 12.89
CA ALA A 250 -9.76 -7.68 12.22
C ALA A 250 -9.71 -9.05 11.53
N GLY A 251 -10.80 -9.79 11.67
CA GLY A 251 -11.00 -11.07 11.00
C GLY A 251 -12.47 -11.33 10.69
N PRO A 252 -12.80 -12.55 10.24
CA PRO A 252 -14.16 -12.93 9.91
C PRO A 252 -15.09 -12.75 11.12
N GLY A 253 -16.11 -11.89 10.97
CA GLY A 253 -17.10 -11.62 12.01
C GLY A 253 -16.74 -10.46 12.96
N THR A 254 -15.65 -9.73 12.72
CA THR A 254 -15.38 -8.47 13.42
C THR A 254 -16.44 -7.43 13.05
N GLU A 255 -17.02 -6.78 14.06
CA GLU A 255 -17.94 -5.67 13.84
C GLU A 255 -17.16 -4.46 13.31
N PRO A 256 -17.57 -3.86 12.18
CA PRO A 256 -16.86 -2.72 11.63
C PRO A 256 -16.93 -1.51 12.57
N GLY A 257 -15.79 -0.88 12.83
CA GLY A 257 -15.70 0.36 13.59
C GLY A 257 -16.42 1.52 12.89
N ARG A 258 -16.90 2.49 13.69
CA ARG A 258 -17.64 3.67 13.18
C ARG A 258 -16.83 4.48 12.18
N ASP A 259 -15.53 4.61 12.44
CA ASP A 259 -14.62 5.48 11.69
C ASP A 259 -13.82 4.71 10.62
N TRP A 260 -14.16 3.45 10.36
CA TRP A 260 -13.47 2.64 9.34
C TRP A 260 -13.75 3.17 7.92
N PRO A 261 -12.79 3.06 6.99
CA PRO A 261 -13.03 3.27 5.57
C PRO A 261 -14.19 2.39 5.03
N GLN A 262 -14.91 2.87 4.02
CA GLN A 262 -16.03 2.11 3.42
C GLN A 262 -15.56 0.76 2.86
N ASP A 263 -14.38 0.72 2.22
CA ASP A 263 -13.73 -0.50 1.75
C ASP A 263 -13.60 -1.54 2.86
N TRP A 264 -13.07 -1.14 4.02
CA TRP A 264 -12.83 -2.06 5.11
C TRP A 264 -14.13 -2.64 5.66
N ARG A 265 -15.16 -1.78 5.80
CA ARG A 265 -16.48 -2.19 6.25
C ARG A 265 -17.13 -3.19 5.30
N LEU A 266 -17.00 -2.98 3.98
CA LEU A 266 -17.48 -3.94 3.00
C LEU A 266 -16.69 -5.25 3.09
N LEU A 267 -15.36 -5.18 3.06
CA LEU A 267 -14.49 -6.35 3.03
C LEU A 267 -14.67 -7.24 4.27
N VAL A 268 -14.75 -6.68 5.48
CA VAL A 268 -14.96 -7.47 6.71
C VAL A 268 -16.32 -8.18 6.72
N ARG A 269 -17.37 -7.55 6.17
CA ARG A 269 -18.69 -8.19 6.01
C ARG A 269 -18.64 -9.32 4.98
N LEU A 270 -17.92 -9.12 3.88
CA LEU A 270 -17.69 -10.18 2.89
C LEU A 270 -16.85 -11.33 3.47
N GLN A 271 -15.88 -11.06 4.36
CA GLN A 271 -15.15 -12.10 5.10
C GLN A 271 -16.05 -12.94 6.00
N ALA A 272 -17.13 -12.35 6.54
CA ALA A 272 -18.16 -13.04 7.30
C ALA A 272 -19.20 -13.77 6.42
N ASP A 273 -18.96 -13.85 5.11
CA ASP A 273 -19.86 -14.41 4.10
C ASP A 273 -21.25 -13.72 4.08
N GLU A 274 -21.31 -12.41 4.35
CA GLU A 274 -22.54 -11.62 4.29
C GLU A 274 -22.87 -11.20 2.85
N ALA A 275 -23.57 -12.07 2.11
CA ALA A 275 -23.95 -11.80 0.72
C ALA A 275 -24.87 -10.57 0.54
N GLU A 276 -25.59 -10.13 1.57
CA GLU A 276 -26.45 -8.95 1.49
C GLU A 276 -25.66 -7.65 1.36
N ALA A 277 -24.43 -7.58 1.88
CA ALA A 277 -23.56 -6.40 1.76
C ALA A 277 -23.28 -5.98 0.31
N ILE A 278 -23.42 -6.92 -0.64
CA ILE A 278 -23.22 -6.69 -2.09
C ILE A 278 -24.33 -5.79 -2.68
N ALA A 279 -25.54 -5.82 -2.11
CA ALA A 279 -26.66 -5.00 -2.56
C ALA A 279 -26.64 -3.59 -1.98
N ASP A 280 -25.86 -3.35 -0.92
CA ASP A 280 -25.76 -2.04 -0.30
C ASP A 280 -25.10 -1.02 -1.25
N GLU A 281 -25.39 0.25 -1.01
CA GLU A 281 -24.79 1.37 -1.72
C GLU A 281 -23.43 1.73 -1.09
N TRP A 282 -22.39 1.70 -1.93
CA TRP A 282 -21.01 2.01 -1.57
C TRP A 282 -20.51 3.08 -2.55
N THR A 283 -19.99 4.18 -2.05
CA THR A 283 -19.68 5.37 -2.87
C THR A 283 -18.19 5.65 -2.96
N GLU A 284 -17.44 5.35 -1.90
CA GLU A 284 -16.02 5.69 -1.76
C GLU A 284 -15.21 4.41 -1.61
N LEU A 285 -15.16 3.61 -2.69
CA LEU A 285 -14.40 2.38 -2.73
C LEU A 285 -13.12 2.54 -3.56
N LEU A 286 -12.03 1.96 -3.08
CA LEU A 286 -10.79 1.83 -3.82
C LEU A 286 -11.00 0.97 -5.08
N PRO A 287 -10.29 1.22 -6.18
CA PRO A 287 -10.48 0.50 -7.44
C PRO A 287 -10.44 -1.05 -7.35
N PRO A 288 -9.56 -1.68 -6.55
CA PRO A 288 -9.56 -3.14 -6.38
C PRO A 288 -10.85 -3.66 -5.73
N THR A 289 -11.32 -2.99 -4.67
CA THR A 289 -12.55 -3.34 -3.96
C THR A 289 -13.78 -3.11 -4.84
N GLN A 290 -13.81 -2.00 -5.56
CA GLN A 290 -14.88 -1.69 -6.51
C GLN A 290 -14.99 -2.78 -7.59
N LYS A 291 -13.86 -3.20 -8.18
CA LYS A 291 -13.83 -4.28 -9.17
C LYS A 291 -14.33 -5.62 -8.60
N LEU A 292 -13.98 -5.93 -7.35
CA LEU A 292 -14.49 -7.12 -6.67
C LEU A 292 -16.00 -7.03 -6.46
N LEU A 293 -16.49 -5.89 -5.96
CA LEU A 293 -17.91 -5.66 -5.73
C LEU A 293 -18.72 -5.77 -7.02
N ASP A 294 -18.25 -5.18 -8.11
CA ASP A 294 -18.91 -5.25 -9.42
C ASP A 294 -18.96 -6.68 -9.96
N ALA A 295 -17.87 -7.44 -9.81
CA ALA A 295 -17.86 -8.85 -10.16
C ALA A 295 -18.86 -9.65 -9.32
N LEU A 296 -18.94 -9.42 -8.00
CA LEU A 296 -19.91 -10.08 -7.12
C LEU A 296 -21.36 -9.68 -7.43
N ARG A 297 -21.62 -8.43 -7.80
CA ARG A 297 -22.94 -7.96 -8.27
C ARG A 297 -23.34 -8.65 -9.57
N GLU A 298 -22.40 -8.84 -10.49
CA GLU A 298 -22.64 -9.58 -11.73
C GLU A 298 -22.92 -11.08 -11.46
N VAL A 299 -22.22 -11.70 -10.51
CA VAL A 299 -22.54 -13.06 -10.03
C VAL A 299 -23.95 -13.11 -9.43
N ARG A 300 -24.34 -12.11 -8.62
CA ARG A 300 -25.69 -12.04 -8.05
C ARG A 300 -26.76 -11.96 -9.13
N ARG A 301 -26.49 -11.25 -10.22
CA ARG A 301 -27.41 -11.06 -11.34
C ARG A 301 -27.54 -12.29 -12.24
N THR A 302 -26.43 -12.95 -12.57
CA THR A 302 -26.39 -14.02 -13.60
C THR A 302 -26.27 -15.43 -13.02
N GLY A 303 -25.74 -15.55 -11.81
CA GLY A 303 -25.31 -16.81 -11.22
C GLY A 303 -24.06 -17.42 -11.87
N GLU A 304 -23.41 -16.74 -12.83
CA GLU A 304 -22.18 -17.20 -13.46
C GLU A 304 -20.97 -16.56 -12.80
N VAL A 305 -20.01 -17.39 -12.36
CA VAL A 305 -18.82 -16.92 -11.65
C VAL A 305 -17.62 -16.81 -12.60
N PRO A 306 -17.00 -15.63 -12.68
CA PRO A 306 -15.72 -15.42 -13.33
C PRO A 306 -14.61 -16.35 -12.81
N ASP A 307 -13.76 -16.83 -13.72
CA ASP A 307 -12.70 -17.80 -13.40
C ASP A 307 -11.72 -17.29 -12.33
N ASP A 308 -11.49 -15.97 -12.28
CA ASP A 308 -10.58 -15.34 -11.33
C ASP A 308 -11.10 -15.36 -9.89
N LEU A 309 -12.42 -15.30 -9.69
CA LEU A 309 -13.06 -15.48 -8.37
C LEU A 309 -13.09 -16.95 -7.96
N VAL A 310 -13.35 -17.87 -8.91
CA VAL A 310 -13.43 -19.30 -8.61
C VAL A 310 -12.05 -19.90 -8.29
N ALA A 311 -10.97 -19.32 -8.82
CA ALA A 311 -9.61 -19.72 -8.51
C ALA A 311 -9.27 -19.63 -7.01
N ASP A 312 -9.92 -18.72 -6.28
CA ASP A 312 -9.78 -18.62 -4.82
C ASP A 312 -10.86 -19.46 -4.11
N GLU A 313 -10.45 -20.64 -3.61
CA GLU A 313 -11.35 -21.55 -2.89
C GLU A 313 -11.96 -20.91 -1.64
N ARG A 314 -11.29 -19.93 -1.02
CA ARG A 314 -11.77 -19.28 0.20
C ARG A 314 -13.00 -18.41 -0.04
N LEU A 315 -13.27 -18.01 -1.30
CA LEU A 315 -14.47 -17.26 -1.68
C LEU A 315 -15.69 -18.14 -1.97
N TRP A 316 -15.53 -19.45 -2.02
CA TRP A 316 -16.60 -20.34 -2.50
C TRP A 316 -17.85 -20.32 -1.60
N VAL A 317 -17.68 -20.10 -0.29
CA VAL A 317 -18.81 -20.01 0.65
C VAL A 317 -19.60 -18.72 0.43
N LEU A 318 -18.91 -17.59 0.31
CA LEU A 318 -19.54 -16.32 -0.08
C LEU A 318 -20.30 -16.47 -1.40
N LEU A 319 -19.67 -17.00 -2.45
CA LEU A 319 -20.28 -17.22 -3.77
C LEU A 319 -21.53 -18.11 -3.70
N GLU A 320 -21.51 -19.16 -2.88
CA GLU A 320 -22.67 -20.02 -2.61
C GLU A 320 -23.86 -19.23 -2.02
N ARG A 321 -23.59 -18.23 -1.19
CA ARG A 321 -24.63 -17.39 -0.57
C ARG A 321 -25.12 -16.27 -1.49
N VAL A 322 -24.26 -15.78 -2.40
CA VAL A 322 -24.62 -14.73 -3.36
C VAL A 322 -25.75 -15.17 -4.28
N HIS A 323 -25.69 -16.39 -4.81
CA HIS A 323 -26.72 -16.89 -5.73
C HIS A 323 -27.01 -18.40 -5.54
N PRO A 324 -28.28 -18.81 -5.36
CA PRO A 324 -28.63 -20.22 -5.09
C PRO A 324 -28.27 -21.23 -6.19
N ARG A 325 -28.01 -20.76 -7.42
CA ARG A 325 -27.64 -21.59 -8.58
C ARG A 325 -26.30 -21.17 -9.18
N VAL A 326 -25.39 -20.71 -8.33
CA VAL A 326 -24.06 -20.26 -8.73
C VAL A 326 -23.29 -21.38 -9.47
N ARG A 327 -22.62 -21.04 -10.57
CA ARG A 327 -21.87 -21.98 -11.42
C ARG A 327 -20.70 -21.28 -12.12
N SER A 328 -19.67 -22.04 -12.46
CA SER A 328 -18.57 -21.59 -13.33
C SER A 328 -18.67 -22.27 -14.69
N ALA A 329 -18.33 -21.56 -15.78
CA ALA A 329 -18.26 -22.17 -17.11
C ALA A 329 -17.09 -23.16 -17.24
N SER A 330 -15.94 -22.85 -16.64
CA SER A 330 -14.69 -23.59 -16.84
C SER A 330 -14.37 -24.53 -15.66
N ASN A 331 -14.70 -24.15 -14.43
CA ASN A 331 -14.17 -24.81 -13.23
C ASN A 331 -15.05 -25.98 -12.76
N LYS A 332 -14.69 -27.19 -13.21
CA LYS A 332 -15.39 -28.44 -12.84
C LYS A 332 -15.29 -28.77 -11.34
N LYS A 333 -14.22 -28.36 -10.64
CA LYS A 333 -14.04 -28.63 -9.22
C LYS A 333 -15.05 -27.84 -8.39
N PHE A 334 -15.16 -26.53 -8.64
CA PHE A 334 -16.15 -25.67 -8.02
C PHE A 334 -17.57 -26.15 -8.28
N ASN A 335 -17.91 -26.44 -9.55
CA ASN A 335 -19.24 -26.94 -9.93
C ASN A 335 -19.60 -28.26 -9.21
N GLY A 336 -18.62 -29.14 -9.03
CA GLY A 336 -18.80 -30.37 -8.25
C GLY A 336 -19.05 -30.09 -6.77
N TRP A 337 -18.24 -29.22 -6.16
CA TRP A 337 -18.34 -28.83 -4.75
C TRP A 337 -19.69 -28.17 -4.44
N ILE A 338 -20.09 -27.15 -5.22
CA ILE A 338 -21.38 -26.46 -5.02
C ILE A 338 -22.56 -27.37 -5.29
N GLY A 339 -22.46 -28.25 -6.30
CA GLY A 339 -23.49 -29.21 -6.66
C GLY A 339 -23.81 -30.18 -5.53
N VAL A 340 -22.78 -30.79 -4.93
CA VAL A 340 -22.94 -31.69 -3.78
C VAL A 340 -23.51 -30.95 -2.57
N ARG A 341 -23.01 -29.75 -2.26
CA ARG A 341 -23.53 -28.97 -1.13
C ARG A 341 -24.98 -28.58 -1.30
N THR A 342 -25.37 -28.23 -2.53
CA THR A 342 -26.76 -27.96 -2.90
C THR A 342 -27.65 -29.19 -2.70
N LEU A 343 -27.16 -30.39 -3.07
CA LEU A 343 -27.87 -31.64 -2.78
C LEU A 343 -28.05 -31.88 -1.29
N ILE A 344 -26.99 -31.76 -0.49
CA ILE A 344 -27.06 -31.94 0.97
C ILE A 344 -28.04 -30.95 1.60
N ARG A 345 -28.01 -29.69 1.16
CA ARG A 345 -28.97 -28.66 1.58
C ARG A 345 -30.41 -29.03 1.21
N ALA A 346 -30.63 -29.52 -0.02
CA ALA A 346 -31.95 -29.94 -0.47
C ALA A 346 -32.52 -31.11 0.36
N VAL A 347 -31.68 -32.10 0.71
CA VAL A 347 -32.06 -33.22 1.61
C VAL A 347 -32.46 -32.69 2.99
N ARG A 348 -31.68 -31.75 3.55
CA ARG A 348 -32.02 -31.12 4.84
C ARG A 348 -33.33 -30.31 4.76
N GLN A 349 -33.56 -29.60 3.66
CA GLN A 349 -34.80 -28.85 3.45
C GLN A 349 -36.01 -29.78 3.29
N MET A 350 -35.86 -30.92 2.61
CA MET A 350 -36.88 -31.97 2.51
C MET A 350 -37.26 -32.49 3.91
N HIS A 351 -36.29 -32.86 4.74
CA HIS A 351 -36.57 -33.30 6.12
C HIS A 351 -37.28 -32.23 6.95
N ARG A 352 -36.88 -30.97 6.81
CA ARG A 352 -37.58 -29.85 7.50
C ARG A 352 -39.03 -29.70 7.05
N ALA A 353 -39.33 -29.90 5.76
CA ALA A 353 -40.70 -29.86 5.25
C ALA A 353 -41.52 -31.05 5.80
N LEU A 354 -40.95 -32.26 5.75
CA LEU A 354 -41.55 -33.46 6.35
C LEU A 354 -41.86 -33.28 7.84
N LEU A 355 -40.96 -32.65 8.62
CA LEU A 355 -41.20 -32.42 10.04
C LEU A 355 -42.40 -31.50 10.30
N ARG A 356 -42.76 -30.62 9.36
CA ARG A 356 -43.89 -29.69 9.46
C ARG A 356 -45.17 -30.20 8.82
N GLY A 357 -45.18 -31.46 8.36
CA GLY A 357 -46.32 -32.04 7.64
C GLY A 357 -46.55 -31.49 6.23
N ASP A 358 -45.57 -30.78 5.67
CA ASP A 358 -45.64 -30.24 4.31
C ASP A 358 -45.05 -31.26 3.32
N ASP A 359 -45.85 -32.31 3.07
CA ASP A 359 -45.46 -33.43 2.20
C ASP A 359 -45.30 -32.96 0.73
N GLU A 360 -46.07 -31.96 0.28
CA GLU A 360 -45.94 -31.40 -1.07
C GLU A 360 -44.58 -30.75 -1.27
N THR A 361 -44.18 -29.83 -0.37
CA THR A 361 -42.85 -29.21 -0.45
C THR A 361 -41.76 -30.26 -0.29
N ALA A 362 -41.94 -31.26 0.58
CA ALA A 362 -40.97 -32.34 0.73
C ALA A 362 -40.74 -33.09 -0.59
N GLU A 363 -41.81 -33.49 -1.29
CA GLU A 363 -41.71 -34.18 -2.57
C GLU A 363 -41.14 -33.29 -3.69
N GLN A 364 -41.49 -32.00 -3.71
CA GLN A 364 -40.86 -31.05 -4.63
C GLN A 364 -39.34 -30.94 -4.40
N ARG A 365 -38.89 -30.88 -3.13
CA ARG A 365 -37.46 -30.84 -2.78
C ARG A 365 -36.76 -32.15 -3.12
N ARG A 366 -37.41 -33.28 -2.88
CA ARG A 366 -36.92 -34.62 -3.27
C ARG A 366 -36.73 -34.72 -4.79
N GLY A 367 -37.73 -34.36 -5.58
CA GLY A 367 -37.67 -34.37 -7.05
C GLY A 367 -36.58 -33.44 -7.61
N ALA A 368 -36.44 -32.24 -7.03
CA ALA A 368 -35.38 -31.30 -7.40
C ALA A 368 -33.97 -31.87 -7.08
N ALA A 369 -33.81 -32.50 -5.92
CA ALA A 369 -32.55 -33.15 -5.54
C ALA A 369 -32.21 -34.34 -6.46
N LEU A 370 -33.19 -35.18 -6.81
CA LEU A 370 -33.00 -36.28 -7.77
C LEU A 370 -32.58 -35.75 -9.15
N THR A 371 -33.22 -34.68 -9.63
CA THR A 371 -32.85 -34.03 -10.90
C THR A 371 -31.42 -33.49 -10.87
N MET A 372 -31.01 -32.89 -9.75
CA MET A 372 -29.65 -32.39 -9.57
C MET A 372 -28.63 -33.53 -9.50
N ALA A 373 -28.92 -34.62 -8.78
CA ALA A 373 -28.05 -35.79 -8.70
C ALA A 373 -27.80 -36.40 -10.08
N ALA A 374 -28.85 -36.49 -10.92
CA ALA A 374 -28.73 -36.92 -12.31
C ALA A 374 -27.82 -36.02 -13.16
N ARG A 375 -27.76 -34.71 -12.90
CA ARG A 375 -26.83 -33.80 -13.60
C ARG A 375 -25.38 -34.02 -13.18
N LEU A 376 -25.14 -34.36 -11.91
CA LEU A 376 -23.81 -34.60 -11.37
C LEU A 376 -23.19 -35.93 -11.82
N ARG A 377 -23.94 -36.80 -12.51
CA ARG A 377 -23.46 -38.11 -13.00
C ARG A 377 -22.20 -38.03 -13.87
N HIS A 378 -22.01 -36.91 -14.57
CA HIS A 378 -20.90 -36.71 -15.51
C HIS A 378 -19.70 -35.98 -14.89
N HIS A 379 -19.74 -35.70 -13.59
CA HIS A 379 -18.62 -35.07 -12.88
C HIS A 379 -17.54 -36.09 -12.50
N SER A 380 -16.50 -35.60 -11.83
CA SER A 380 -15.43 -36.43 -11.27
C SER A 380 -15.99 -37.53 -10.36
N GLN A 381 -15.26 -38.65 -10.28
CA GLN A 381 -15.66 -39.82 -9.50
C GLN A 381 -16.13 -39.49 -8.06
N PRO A 382 -15.44 -38.64 -7.27
CA PRO A 382 -15.92 -38.27 -5.94
C PRO A 382 -17.29 -37.57 -5.91
N VAL A 383 -17.52 -36.65 -6.84
CA VAL A 383 -18.79 -35.90 -6.95
C VAL A 383 -19.92 -36.85 -7.37
N ARG A 384 -19.64 -37.71 -8.36
CA ARG A 384 -20.58 -38.69 -8.89
C ARG A 384 -21.04 -39.66 -7.81
N TRP A 385 -20.11 -40.27 -7.08
CA TRP A 385 -20.44 -41.23 -6.00
C TRP A 385 -21.19 -40.57 -4.86
N GLU A 386 -20.87 -39.32 -4.52
CA GLU A 386 -21.62 -38.56 -3.52
C GLU A 386 -23.06 -38.27 -3.99
N ALA A 387 -23.24 -37.85 -5.24
CA ALA A 387 -24.56 -37.63 -5.83
C ALA A 387 -25.38 -38.93 -5.88
N GLN A 388 -24.76 -40.06 -6.23
CA GLN A 388 -25.41 -41.37 -6.24
C GLN A 388 -25.78 -41.84 -4.83
N ASN A 389 -24.92 -41.65 -3.83
CA ASN A 389 -25.24 -41.96 -2.44
C ASN A 389 -26.44 -41.15 -1.95
N ILE A 390 -26.52 -39.87 -2.28
CA ILE A 390 -27.68 -39.03 -1.96
C ILE A 390 -28.92 -39.48 -2.75
N GLN A 391 -28.78 -39.88 -4.01
CA GLN A 391 -29.88 -40.43 -4.80
C GLN A 391 -30.42 -41.73 -4.19
N ALA A 392 -29.54 -42.64 -3.78
CA ALA A 392 -29.89 -43.88 -3.10
C ALA A 392 -30.59 -43.60 -1.77
N TYR A 393 -30.11 -42.63 -0.98
CA TYR A 393 -30.75 -42.19 0.25
C TYR A 393 -32.19 -41.72 0.02
N LEU A 394 -32.40 -40.87 -0.99
CA LEU A 394 -33.71 -40.36 -1.32
C LEU A 394 -34.64 -41.53 -1.71
N ARG A 395 -34.21 -42.41 -2.62
CA ARG A 395 -35.02 -43.52 -3.14
C ARG A 395 -35.31 -44.64 -2.14
N ALA A 396 -34.50 -44.81 -1.09
CA ALA A 396 -34.53 -46.00 -0.23
C ALA A 396 -35.86 -46.25 0.50
N GLY A 397 -36.71 -45.23 0.67
CA GLY A 397 -38.05 -45.40 1.27
C GLY A 397 -39.10 -46.03 0.35
N GLN A 398 -38.93 -45.91 -0.98
CA GLN A 398 -39.93 -46.33 -1.99
C GLN A 398 -39.37 -47.43 -2.91
N GLU A 399 -38.09 -47.34 -3.28
CA GLU A 399 -37.44 -48.14 -4.32
C GLU A 399 -36.15 -48.77 -3.77
N MET A 400 -36.27 -49.65 -2.78
CA MET A 400 -35.11 -50.21 -2.06
C MET A 400 -34.12 -50.93 -3.01
N THR A 401 -34.62 -51.69 -3.98
CA THR A 401 -33.77 -52.42 -4.95
C THR A 401 -32.94 -51.45 -5.80
N GLU A 402 -33.56 -50.39 -6.33
CA GLU A 402 -32.85 -49.37 -7.11
C GLU A 402 -31.82 -48.62 -6.24
N SER A 403 -32.15 -48.35 -4.97
CA SER A 403 -31.19 -47.76 -4.03
C SER A 403 -29.98 -48.65 -3.78
N LEU A 404 -30.16 -49.97 -3.69
CA LEU A 404 -29.04 -50.91 -3.54
C LEU A 404 -28.16 -50.94 -4.79
N GLU A 405 -28.76 -50.98 -5.98
CA GLU A 405 -28.02 -50.93 -7.26
C GLU A 405 -27.17 -49.66 -7.39
N LEU A 406 -27.72 -48.50 -6.99
CA LEU A 406 -27.02 -47.21 -6.98
C LEU A 406 -25.80 -47.16 -6.05
N LEU A 407 -25.75 -48.03 -5.03
CA LEU A 407 -24.61 -48.13 -4.10
C LEU A 407 -23.56 -49.14 -4.57
N GLU A 408 -23.90 -50.03 -5.50
CA GLU A 408 -23.00 -51.04 -6.05
C GLU A 408 -22.21 -50.54 -7.25
N GLN A 409 -22.87 -49.79 -8.13
CA GLN A 409 -22.31 -49.40 -9.42
C GLN A 409 -22.48 -47.90 -9.69
N ASP A 410 -21.46 -47.30 -10.31
CA ASP A 410 -21.54 -45.94 -10.81
C ASP A 410 -22.50 -45.84 -12.01
N ALA A 411 -22.79 -44.63 -12.47
CA ALA A 411 -23.70 -44.42 -13.61
C ALA A 411 -23.21 -45.08 -14.93
N GLU A 412 -21.98 -45.59 -14.99
CA GLU A 412 -21.38 -46.32 -16.10
C GLU A 412 -21.24 -47.83 -15.79
N GLY A 413 -21.83 -48.33 -14.71
CA GLY A 413 -21.77 -49.75 -14.32
C GLY A 413 -20.48 -50.17 -13.60
N ARG A 414 -19.65 -49.22 -13.15
CA ARG A 414 -18.34 -49.51 -12.55
C ARG A 414 -18.39 -49.48 -11.02
N PRO A 415 -17.68 -50.39 -10.33
CA PRO A 415 -17.65 -50.41 -8.86
C PRO A 415 -16.82 -49.25 -8.27
N PRO A 416 -17.02 -48.90 -6.99
CA PRO A 416 -16.26 -47.84 -6.34
C PRO A 416 -14.80 -48.26 -6.13
N VAL A 417 -13.86 -47.47 -6.66
CA VAL A 417 -12.42 -47.75 -6.59
C VAL A 417 -11.76 -46.97 -5.45
N ARG A 418 -11.04 -47.66 -4.57
CA ARG A 418 -10.39 -47.10 -3.37
C ARG A 418 -9.44 -45.94 -3.70
N ASP A 419 -8.66 -46.06 -4.76
CA ASP A 419 -7.63 -45.07 -5.12
C ASP A 419 -8.23 -43.75 -5.64
N GLN A 420 -9.45 -43.80 -6.17
CA GLN A 420 -10.12 -42.62 -6.76
C GLN A 420 -11.05 -41.93 -5.76
N LEU A 421 -11.78 -42.72 -4.96
CA LEU A 421 -12.78 -42.22 -4.02
C LEU A 421 -12.22 -42.02 -2.61
N GLY A 422 -11.14 -42.73 -2.26
CA GLY A 422 -10.57 -42.80 -0.92
C GLY A 422 -11.17 -43.94 -0.09
N GLY A 423 -10.34 -44.58 0.73
CA GLY A 423 -10.75 -45.77 1.52
C GLY A 423 -11.92 -45.52 2.47
N GLY A 424 -12.01 -44.34 3.07
CA GLY A 424 -13.12 -43.98 3.98
C GLY A 424 -14.47 -43.96 3.27
N ALA A 425 -14.54 -43.36 2.08
CA ALA A 425 -15.79 -43.26 1.32
C ALA A 425 -16.25 -44.61 0.75
N VAL A 426 -15.31 -45.47 0.31
CA VAL A 426 -15.62 -46.86 -0.09
C VAL A 426 -16.16 -47.67 1.10
N ALA A 427 -15.57 -47.51 2.28
CA ALA A 427 -16.07 -48.17 3.49
C ALA A 427 -17.48 -47.69 3.86
N MET A 428 -17.77 -46.39 3.70
CA MET A 428 -19.12 -45.84 3.93
C MET A 428 -20.15 -46.34 2.92
N LEU A 429 -19.80 -46.45 1.63
CA LEU A 429 -20.68 -47.08 0.63
C LEU A 429 -21.03 -48.52 1.00
N ARG A 430 -20.02 -49.31 1.41
CA ARG A 430 -20.23 -50.70 1.85
C ARG A 430 -21.11 -50.76 3.11
N LYS A 431 -20.92 -49.83 4.05
CA LYS A 431 -21.75 -49.69 5.26
C LYS A 431 -23.20 -49.33 4.91
N ASN A 432 -23.42 -48.35 4.02
CA ASN A 432 -24.75 -47.95 3.57
C ASN A 432 -25.48 -49.09 2.84
N ARG A 433 -24.75 -49.87 2.03
CA ARG A 433 -25.29 -51.06 1.37
C ARG A 433 -25.72 -52.12 2.38
N GLY A 434 -24.87 -52.45 3.35
CA GLY A 434 -25.22 -53.39 4.42
C GLY A 434 -26.45 -52.93 5.21
N PHE A 435 -26.46 -51.65 5.59
CA PHE A 435 -27.59 -51.03 6.29
C PHE A 435 -28.93 -51.16 5.54
N LEU A 436 -28.94 -50.94 4.21
CA LEU A 436 -30.16 -51.11 3.41
C LEU A 436 -30.53 -52.57 3.19
N GLY A 437 -29.54 -53.46 2.97
CA GLY A 437 -29.76 -54.88 2.73
C GLY A 437 -30.31 -55.63 3.96
N ASP A 438 -29.89 -55.23 5.15
CA ASP A 438 -30.30 -55.85 6.42
C ASP A 438 -31.62 -55.27 6.96
N ARG A 439 -32.20 -54.26 6.27
CA ARG A 439 -33.39 -53.55 6.76
C ARG A 439 -34.68 -54.37 6.54
N PRO A 440 -35.49 -54.61 7.58
CA PRO A 440 -36.75 -55.31 7.42
C PRO A 440 -37.77 -54.47 6.64
N LEU A 441 -38.50 -55.12 5.72
CA LEU A 441 -39.48 -54.50 4.80
C LEU A 441 -40.61 -53.70 5.51
N GLY A 442 -40.86 -53.96 6.80
CA GLY A 442 -41.89 -53.31 7.62
C GLY A 442 -41.46 -52.02 8.34
N GLU A 443 -40.18 -51.65 8.32
CA GLU A 443 -39.66 -50.50 9.08
C GLU A 443 -39.59 -49.20 8.25
N ARG A 444 -40.48 -48.99 7.27
CA ARG A 444 -40.48 -47.81 6.38
C ARG A 444 -40.54 -46.48 7.13
N ASP A 445 -41.15 -46.49 8.31
CA ASP A 445 -41.36 -45.35 9.20
C ASP A 445 -40.14 -44.95 10.05
N GLN A 446 -39.08 -45.77 10.05
CA GLN A 446 -37.86 -45.45 10.79
C GLN A 446 -36.96 -44.48 9.99
N PRO A 447 -36.36 -43.48 10.66
CA PRO A 447 -35.34 -42.62 10.04
C PRO A 447 -34.18 -43.42 9.45
N LEU A 448 -33.91 -43.24 8.15
CA LEU A 448 -32.69 -43.76 7.50
C LEU A 448 -31.42 -43.19 8.14
N ASN A 449 -31.48 -41.92 8.54
CA ASN A 449 -30.42 -41.23 9.26
C ASN A 449 -31.05 -40.31 10.31
N PRO A 450 -30.94 -40.62 11.62
CA PRO A 450 -31.57 -39.82 12.66
C PRO A 450 -30.92 -38.43 12.84
N TYR A 451 -29.62 -38.27 12.53
CA TYR A 451 -28.95 -36.96 12.60
C TYR A 451 -29.45 -36.01 11.52
N LEU A 452 -29.65 -36.50 10.29
CA LEU A 452 -30.22 -35.71 9.20
C LEU A 452 -31.65 -35.25 9.49
N VAL A 453 -32.47 -36.11 10.12
CA VAL A 453 -33.84 -35.72 10.56
C VAL A 453 -33.76 -34.57 11.57
N LEU A 454 -32.81 -34.61 12.50
CA LEU A 454 -32.57 -33.52 13.45
C LEU A 454 -31.85 -32.30 12.83
N GLY A 455 -31.49 -32.36 11.54
CA GLY A 455 -30.83 -31.28 10.81
C GLY A 455 -29.38 -31.02 11.25
N VAL A 456 -28.72 -32.00 11.88
CA VAL A 456 -27.32 -31.90 12.34
C VAL A 456 -26.40 -32.82 11.55
N PRO A 457 -25.08 -32.57 11.53
CA PRO A 457 -24.11 -33.51 10.97
C PRO A 457 -24.14 -34.87 11.69
N ASP A 458 -23.75 -35.93 10.98
CA ASP A 458 -23.60 -37.26 11.55
C ASP A 458 -22.68 -37.22 12.79
N ARG A 459 -23.12 -37.86 13.88
CA ARG A 459 -22.39 -37.93 15.17
C ARG A 459 -22.14 -36.58 15.84
N ALA A 460 -22.89 -35.53 15.52
CA ALA A 460 -22.71 -34.24 16.16
C ALA A 460 -23.07 -34.28 17.66
N ASP A 461 -22.14 -33.92 18.56
CA ASP A 461 -22.35 -33.87 20.02
C ASP A 461 -23.51 -32.95 20.44
N GLY A 462 -23.77 -31.91 19.63
CA GLY A 462 -24.84 -30.93 19.84
C GLY A 462 -26.26 -31.41 19.50
N TRP A 463 -26.46 -32.67 19.13
CA TRP A 463 -27.75 -33.17 18.63
C TRP A 463 -28.91 -33.00 19.65
N LYS A 464 -28.64 -33.15 20.97
CA LYS A 464 -29.64 -32.94 22.04
C LYS A 464 -30.16 -31.51 22.05
N LYS A 465 -29.30 -30.51 21.78
CA LYS A 465 -29.68 -29.10 21.69
C LYS A 465 -30.57 -28.85 20.48
N ALA A 466 -30.22 -29.41 19.31
CA ALA A 466 -31.02 -29.31 18.09
C ALA A 466 -32.42 -29.94 18.26
N TRP A 467 -32.50 -31.13 18.87
CA TRP A 467 -33.78 -31.77 19.19
C TRP A 467 -34.66 -30.90 20.09
N ARG A 468 -34.11 -30.32 21.17
CA ARG A 468 -34.88 -29.43 22.06
C ARG A 468 -35.41 -28.19 21.35
N ALA A 469 -34.63 -27.62 20.43
CA ALA A 469 -35.06 -26.49 19.62
C ALA A 469 -36.23 -26.90 18.71
N LEU A 470 -36.06 -27.97 17.92
CA LEU A 470 -37.10 -28.48 17.02
C LEU A 470 -38.39 -28.83 17.76
N ARG A 471 -38.32 -29.44 18.95
CA ARG A 471 -39.50 -29.83 19.72
C ARG A 471 -40.42 -28.64 20.08
N LYS A 472 -39.87 -27.44 20.25
CA LYS A 472 -40.65 -26.23 20.56
C LYS A 472 -41.48 -25.76 19.37
N ASP A 473 -40.96 -25.96 18.17
CA ASP A 473 -41.47 -25.34 16.95
C ASP A 473 -42.33 -26.30 16.09
N LEU A 474 -42.44 -27.57 16.49
CA LEU A 474 -43.16 -28.61 15.76
C LEU A 474 -44.48 -29.01 16.43
N ASP A 475 -45.43 -29.42 15.60
CA ASP A 475 -46.69 -30.05 15.98
C ASP A 475 -46.49 -31.48 16.50
N ASP A 476 -47.57 -32.14 16.92
CA ASP A 476 -47.48 -33.49 17.51
C ASP A 476 -46.96 -34.54 16.52
N SER A 477 -47.28 -34.41 15.22
CA SER A 477 -46.76 -35.27 14.15
C SER A 477 -45.24 -35.12 14.00
N GLY A 478 -44.76 -33.89 13.89
CA GLY A 478 -43.34 -33.57 13.82
C GLY A 478 -42.58 -34.02 15.07
N ARG A 479 -43.19 -33.86 16.26
CA ARG A 479 -42.65 -34.33 17.55
C ARG A 479 -42.45 -35.84 17.58
N VAL A 480 -43.40 -36.62 17.06
CA VAL A 480 -43.24 -38.08 16.93
C VAL A 480 -42.05 -38.41 16.05
N ARG A 481 -41.89 -37.74 14.90
CA ARG A 481 -40.76 -37.97 13.97
C ARG A 481 -39.40 -37.66 14.61
N ILE A 482 -39.24 -36.51 15.29
CA ILE A 482 -37.97 -36.18 15.96
C ILE A 482 -37.70 -37.03 17.20
N ASN A 483 -38.73 -37.52 17.90
CA ASN A 483 -38.57 -38.40 19.06
C ASN A 483 -38.08 -39.79 18.63
N ARG A 484 -38.57 -40.33 17.52
CA ARG A 484 -38.03 -41.57 16.93
C ARG A 484 -36.53 -41.42 16.62
N ALA A 485 -36.13 -40.31 16.01
CA ALA A 485 -34.71 -40.02 15.73
C ALA A 485 -33.87 -39.92 17.01
N LYS A 486 -34.38 -39.21 18.04
CA LYS A 486 -33.76 -39.15 19.36
C LYS A 486 -33.59 -40.54 19.97
N ASP A 487 -34.65 -41.35 19.99
CA ASP A 487 -34.65 -42.64 20.68
C ASP A 487 -33.68 -43.63 20.02
N MET A 488 -33.50 -43.56 18.69
CA MET A 488 -32.46 -44.30 17.98
C MET A 488 -31.05 -43.91 18.43
N ILE A 489 -30.78 -42.61 18.56
CA ILE A 489 -29.46 -42.12 18.99
C ILE A 489 -29.22 -42.50 20.47
N GLU A 490 -30.19 -42.29 21.35
CA GLU A 490 -30.07 -42.65 22.76
C GLU A 490 -29.95 -44.15 22.99
N LYS A 491 -30.57 -44.98 22.15
CA LYS A 491 -30.42 -46.43 22.23
C LYS A 491 -28.99 -46.84 21.90
N ALA A 492 -28.42 -46.31 20.81
CA ALA A 492 -27.03 -46.57 20.43
C ALA A 492 -26.04 -46.06 21.49
N GLU A 493 -26.25 -44.85 22.04
CA GLU A 493 -25.45 -44.30 23.15
C GLU A 493 -25.48 -45.23 24.38
N ARG A 494 -26.67 -45.74 24.75
CA ARG A 494 -26.85 -46.68 25.88
C ARG A 494 -26.15 -48.02 25.66
N GLU A 495 -26.21 -48.54 24.43
CA GLU A 495 -25.62 -49.81 24.04
C GLU A 495 -24.10 -49.68 23.75
N GLN A 496 -23.54 -48.48 23.86
CA GLN A 496 -22.14 -48.16 23.50
C GLN A 496 -21.80 -48.57 22.06
N GLN A 497 -22.77 -48.46 21.16
CA GLN A 497 -22.65 -48.80 19.75
C GLN A 497 -22.72 -47.56 18.88
N GLU A 498 -22.14 -47.64 17.68
CA GLU A 498 -22.38 -46.61 16.67
C GLU A 498 -23.83 -46.67 16.19
N VAL A 499 -24.46 -45.51 16.00
CA VAL A 499 -25.81 -45.43 15.40
C VAL A 499 -25.78 -46.08 14.01
N CYS A 500 -26.51 -47.19 13.86
CA CYS A 500 -26.72 -47.83 12.58
C CYS A 500 -27.59 -46.92 11.71
N SER A 501 -26.99 -46.29 10.71
CA SER A 501 -27.64 -45.27 9.88
C SER A 501 -26.99 -45.16 8.51
N PHE A 502 -27.75 -44.65 7.56
CA PHE A 502 -27.28 -44.31 6.22
C PHE A 502 -26.47 -43.01 6.27
N ALA A 503 -25.17 -43.09 6.03
CA ALA A 503 -24.25 -41.95 6.08
C ALA A 503 -24.43 -41.02 4.87
N VAL A 504 -24.64 -39.73 5.13
CA VAL A 504 -24.70 -38.67 4.11
C VAL A 504 -24.08 -37.39 4.68
N PRO A 505 -22.97 -36.88 4.13
CA PRO A 505 -22.27 -37.34 2.92
C PRO A 505 -21.30 -38.53 3.15
N LEU A 506 -20.83 -39.17 2.07
CA LEU A 506 -19.80 -40.23 2.10
C LEU A 506 -18.44 -39.73 2.58
N ALA A 507 -18.06 -38.53 2.16
CA ALA A 507 -16.77 -37.91 2.50
C ALA A 507 -16.97 -36.49 3.08
N PRO A 508 -17.45 -36.35 4.32
CA PRO A 508 -17.81 -35.04 4.89
C PRO A 508 -16.72 -33.98 4.78
N HIS A 509 -15.45 -34.37 5.00
CA HIS A 509 -14.30 -33.46 4.94
C HIS A 509 -14.08 -32.80 3.57
N ARG A 510 -14.47 -33.44 2.46
CA ARG A 510 -14.29 -32.89 1.10
C ARG A 510 -15.26 -31.76 0.77
N TRP A 511 -16.38 -31.72 1.48
CA TRP A 511 -17.49 -30.78 1.24
C TRP A 511 -17.62 -29.74 2.36
N LYS A 512 -16.66 -29.74 3.30
CA LYS A 512 -16.56 -28.70 4.33
C LYS A 512 -16.25 -27.35 3.68
N ASP A 513 -16.51 -26.32 4.46
CA ASP A 513 -16.17 -24.94 4.12
C ASP A 513 -14.63 -24.84 4.03
N PRO A 514 -14.09 -24.24 2.96
CA PRO A 514 -12.66 -23.92 2.86
C PRO A 514 -12.20 -23.06 4.04
N THR A 515 -10.98 -23.31 4.52
CA THR A 515 -10.42 -22.62 5.69
C THR A 515 -9.57 -21.41 5.31
N GLY A 516 -9.68 -20.33 6.10
CA GLY A 516 -8.86 -19.11 5.97
C GLY A 516 -9.55 -18.00 5.17
N THR A 517 -8.96 -16.82 5.18
CA THR A 517 -9.49 -15.62 4.51
C THR A 517 -8.89 -15.47 3.11
N SER A 518 -9.71 -15.10 2.11
CA SER A 518 -9.21 -14.78 0.77
C SER A 518 -8.31 -13.55 0.82
N HIS A 519 -7.20 -13.58 0.09
CA HIS A 519 -6.32 -12.42 -0.11
C HIS A 519 -7.05 -11.22 -0.74
N ARG A 520 -8.12 -11.47 -1.51
CA ARG A 520 -8.96 -10.42 -2.09
C ARG A 520 -9.87 -9.74 -1.07
N LEU A 521 -10.03 -10.35 0.09
CA LEU A 521 -10.81 -9.81 1.20
C LEU A 521 -9.94 -9.23 2.30
N GLU A 522 -8.60 -9.24 2.16
CA GLU A 522 -7.71 -8.61 3.13
C GLU A 522 -7.95 -7.10 3.17
N LEU A 523 -7.94 -6.55 4.37
CA LEU A 523 -8.14 -5.12 4.56
C LEU A 523 -6.88 -4.38 4.08
N PRO A 524 -6.99 -3.50 3.05
CA PRO A 524 -5.84 -2.78 2.53
C PRO A 524 -5.28 -1.84 3.60
N PRO A 525 -3.96 -1.73 3.76
CA PRO A 525 -3.39 -0.77 4.69
C PRO A 525 -3.62 0.64 4.17
N GLU A 526 -4.10 1.53 5.03
CA GLU A 526 -4.34 2.94 4.70
C GLU A 526 -3.14 3.77 5.17
N PRO A 527 -2.58 4.67 4.34
CA PRO A 527 -1.56 5.61 4.80
C PRO A 527 -2.04 6.46 5.98
N LEU A 528 -1.13 6.76 6.91
CA LEU A 528 -1.45 7.67 8.00
C LEU A 528 -1.78 9.06 7.44
N GLN A 529 -2.92 9.62 7.86
CA GLN A 529 -3.28 10.99 7.49
C GLN A 529 -2.27 11.98 8.07
N ARG A 530 -2.06 13.09 7.36
CA ARG A 530 -1.22 14.19 7.81
C ARG A 530 -1.58 14.61 9.24
N LEU A 531 -0.57 14.65 10.12
CA LEU A 531 -0.72 15.14 11.49
C LEU A 531 -0.15 16.55 11.69
N THR A 532 0.49 17.12 10.67
CA THR A 532 1.10 18.45 10.73
C THR A 532 0.19 19.54 10.17
N GLU A 533 0.37 20.77 10.62
CA GLU A 533 -0.22 21.95 9.97
C GLU A 533 0.45 22.24 8.62
N LEU A 534 -0.14 23.14 7.82
CA LEU A 534 0.46 23.61 6.55
C LEU A 534 1.85 24.25 6.78
N PRO A 535 2.81 24.08 5.86
CA PRO A 535 4.15 24.64 6.04
C PRO A 535 4.12 26.17 6.05
N THR A 536 4.88 26.75 6.99
CA THR A 536 5.11 28.19 7.08
C THR A 536 6.20 28.64 6.11
N ASP A 537 6.33 29.95 5.88
CA ASP A 537 7.41 30.50 5.06
C ASP A 537 8.80 30.17 5.65
N SER A 538 8.89 30.06 6.97
CA SER A 538 10.10 29.61 7.68
C SER A 538 10.44 28.16 7.35
N ASP A 539 9.45 27.28 7.26
CA ASP A 539 9.68 25.87 6.88
C ASP A 539 10.19 25.75 5.44
N ARG A 540 9.67 26.60 4.54
CA ARG A 540 10.06 26.63 3.12
C ARG A 540 11.47 27.17 2.90
N GLU A 541 11.91 28.13 3.72
CA GLU A 541 13.27 28.68 3.66
C GLU A 541 14.26 27.96 4.59
N TRP A 542 13.84 26.92 5.31
CA TRP A 542 14.67 26.22 6.30
C TRP A 542 15.94 25.63 5.68
N SER A 543 15.81 24.91 4.55
CA SER A 543 16.95 24.25 3.90
C SER A 543 18.01 25.27 3.46
N ARG A 544 17.55 26.42 2.92
CA ARG A 544 18.41 27.54 2.52
C ARG A 544 19.09 28.19 3.72
N THR A 545 18.34 28.40 4.80
CA THR A 545 18.84 29.01 6.04
C THR A 545 19.94 28.15 6.67
N GLU A 546 19.74 26.84 6.75
CA GLU A 546 20.73 25.91 7.30
C GLU A 546 21.95 25.75 6.40
N ALA A 547 21.77 25.72 5.08
CA ALA A 547 22.89 25.76 4.14
C ALA A 547 23.70 27.06 4.28
N ALA A 548 23.06 28.19 4.53
CA ALA A 548 23.74 29.46 4.79
C ALA A 548 24.54 29.42 6.09
N ARG A 549 23.99 28.84 7.17
CA ARG A 549 24.71 28.62 8.43
C ARG A 549 25.95 27.74 8.21
N GLU A 550 25.82 26.64 7.47
CA GLU A 550 26.96 25.77 7.14
C GLU A 550 28.07 26.54 6.41
N ILE A 551 27.71 27.37 5.42
CA ILE A 551 28.68 28.20 4.67
C ILE A 551 29.40 29.18 5.60
N ILE A 552 28.66 29.88 6.47
CA ILE A 552 29.25 30.80 7.45
C ILE A 552 30.21 30.05 8.38
N THR A 553 29.79 28.92 8.93
CA THR A 553 30.63 28.11 9.84
C THR A 553 31.92 27.67 9.15
N ARG A 554 31.85 27.12 7.93
CA ARG A 554 33.04 26.70 7.17
C ARG A 554 33.98 27.88 6.86
N ALA A 555 33.43 29.07 6.57
CA ALA A 555 34.23 30.28 6.36
C ALA A 555 34.95 30.71 7.66
N THR A 556 34.25 30.68 8.80
CA THR A 556 34.84 31.01 10.12
C THR A 556 35.91 29.99 10.54
N GLU A 557 35.68 28.70 10.32
CA GLU A 557 36.64 27.64 10.61
C GLU A 557 37.93 27.80 9.79
N ARG A 558 37.80 28.07 8.48
CA ARG A 558 38.95 28.36 7.60
C ARG A 558 39.78 29.53 8.12
N LEU A 559 39.12 30.57 8.63
CA LEU A 559 39.77 31.78 9.09
C LEU A 559 40.33 31.65 10.52
N SER A 560 40.06 30.54 11.23
CA SER A 560 40.52 30.34 12.60
C SER A 560 42.02 30.05 12.68
N PRO A 561 42.74 30.57 13.69
CA PRO A 561 44.21 30.45 13.81
C PRO A 561 44.72 29.00 13.99
N ALA A 562 43.85 28.03 14.25
CA ALA A 562 44.22 26.61 14.40
C ALA A 562 44.51 25.90 13.07
N ALA A 563 44.18 26.50 11.91
CA ALA A 563 44.42 25.92 10.60
C ALA A 563 45.87 26.10 10.08
N GLU A 564 46.73 26.81 10.82
CA GLU A 564 48.09 27.18 10.39
C GLU A 564 49.22 26.23 10.83
N ASP A 565 48.94 25.10 11.49
CA ASP A 565 50.00 24.16 11.91
C ASP A 565 49.86 22.75 11.31
N PRO A 566 50.30 22.54 10.05
CA PRO A 566 50.70 21.22 9.60
C PRO A 566 52.07 21.26 8.91
N ALA A 567 53.16 21.58 9.62
CA ALA A 567 54.52 21.31 9.12
C ALA A 567 55.64 21.39 10.20
N ALA A 568 55.75 20.38 11.06
CA ALA A 568 57.04 20.02 11.69
C ALA A 568 57.02 18.58 12.24
N LEU A 569 56.92 17.59 11.37
CA LEU A 569 57.37 16.23 11.64
C LEU A 569 58.12 15.73 10.40
N GLU A 570 59.30 16.30 10.18
CA GLU A 570 60.37 15.58 9.50
C GLU A 570 61.29 15.03 10.60
N ASP A 571 61.29 13.70 10.71
CA ASP A 571 62.38 12.94 11.33
C ASP A 571 63.72 13.35 10.68
N PRO A 572 64.81 13.26 11.45
CA PRO A 572 65.84 12.36 10.96
C PRO A 572 66.30 11.37 12.02
N GLU A 573 66.36 10.12 11.58
CA GLU A 573 67.21 9.08 12.16
C GLU A 573 68.64 9.60 12.36
N SER A 574 69.26 9.32 13.53
CA SER A 574 70.53 8.58 13.64
C SER A 574 71.25 8.77 14.98
N SER A 575 71.70 7.62 15.50
CA SER A 575 72.94 7.39 16.26
C SER A 575 72.97 7.48 17.79
N THR A 576 73.17 6.27 18.36
CA THR A 576 74.08 5.90 19.46
C THR A 576 73.82 6.49 20.86
N SER A 577 73.33 5.66 21.78
CA SER A 577 74.16 4.81 22.67
C SER A 577 73.30 3.88 23.52
#